data_AF-A0A535BZS7-F1
#
_entry.id   AF-A0A535BZS7-F1
#
_cell.length_a   1.000
_cell.length_b   1.000
_cell.length_c   1.000
_cell.angle_alpha   90.00
_cell.angle_beta   90.00
_cell.angle_gamma   90.00
#
_symmetry.space_group_name_H-M   'P 1'
#
loop_
_entity.id
_entity.type
_entity.pdbx_description
1 polymer ?
#
loop_
_entity_poly.entity_id
_entity_poly.type
_entity_poly.pdbx_seq_one_letter_code
_entity_poly.pdbx_strand_id
1 'polypeptide(L)' 'MREKKACLIINPRGGQNIAKLPDITTVLAAAGWDTDIAIKEYGGHTMELANEAAEKNYELVIGFGGDGTL' A
#
# COMPACT_ATOMS: atom_id res chain seq x y z
N MET A 1 22.24 -6.26 -1.52
CA MET A 1 21.37 -5.68 -0.47
C MET A 1 20.06 -6.43 -0.52
N ARG A 2 19.44 -6.75 0.62
CA ARG A 2 18.09 -7.35 0.63
C ARG A 2 17.10 -6.27 0.18
N GLU A 3 16.30 -6.53 -0.84
CA GLU A 3 15.19 -5.64 -1.21
C GLU A 3 14.20 -5.60 -0.05
N LYS A 4 13.84 -4.39 0.38
CA LYS A 4 12.90 -4.21 1.48
C LYS A 4 11.49 -4.32 0.95
N LYS A 5 10.61 -5.06 1.63
CA LYS A 5 9.22 -5.24 1.16
C LYS A 5 8.28 -4.21 1.77
N ALA A 6 7.51 -3.54 0.92
CA ALA A 6 6.44 -2.61 1.29
C ALA A 6 5.07 -3.04 0.74
N CYS A 7 4.01 -2.76 1.48
CA CYS A 7 2.63 -2.97 1.05
C CYS A 7 1.89 -1.62 1.02
N LEU A 8 1.41 -1.22 -0.15
CA LEU A 8 0.63 -0.01 -0.37
C LEU A 8 -0.87 -0.35 -0.41
N ILE A 9 -1.61 -0.03 0.66
CA ILE A 9 -3.04 -0.25 0.76
C ILE A 9 -3.78 0.99 0.25
N ILE A 10 -4.46 0.87 -0.89
CA ILE A 10 -5.16 1.99 -1.54
C ILE A 10 -6.68 1.88 -1.38
N ASN A 11 -7.33 3.00 -1.08
CA ASN A 11 -8.77 3.16 -1.23
C ASN A 11 -9.09 3.82 -2.60
N PRO A 12 -9.67 3.10 -3.58
CA PRO A 12 -9.81 3.56 -4.96
C PRO A 12 -10.90 4.63 -5.18
N ARG A 13 -11.52 5.19 -4.13
CA ARG A 13 -12.62 6.18 -4.22
C ARG A 13 -12.34 7.24 -5.30
N GLY A 14 -13.18 7.22 -6.33
CA GLY A 14 -13.16 8.20 -7.42
C GLY A 14 -11.99 8.09 -8.41
N GLY A 15 -11.20 7.01 -8.40
CA GLY A 15 -10.13 6.72 -9.39
C GLY A 15 -8.90 7.64 -9.34
N GLN A 16 -9.00 8.81 -8.70
CA GLN A 16 -7.91 9.80 -8.62
C GLN A 16 -6.66 9.26 -7.92
N ASN A 17 -6.83 8.42 -6.89
CA ASN A 17 -5.71 7.81 -6.18
C ASN A 17 -4.98 6.77 -7.06
N ILE A 18 -5.71 6.03 -7.91
CA ILE A 18 -5.12 4.98 -8.75
C ILE A 18 -4.16 5.59 -9.78
N ALA A 19 -4.50 6.76 -10.34
CA ALA A 19 -3.67 7.45 -11.32
C ALA A 19 -2.27 7.83 -10.78
N LYS A 20 -2.09 7.94 -9.46
CA LYS A 20 -0.81 8.27 -8.82
C LYS A 20 0.05 7.06 -8.47
N LEU A 21 -0.46 5.84 -8.61
CA LEU A 21 0.27 4.62 -8.26
C LEU A 21 1.59 4.44 -9.02
N PRO A 22 1.68 4.74 -10.33
CA PRO A 22 2.96 4.64 -11.06
C PRO A 22 4.04 5.57 -10.48
N ASP A 23 3.67 6.80 -10.13
CA ASP A 23 4.61 7.77 -9.57
C ASP A 23 5.08 7.33 -8.18
N ILE A 24 4.16 6.89 -7.33
CA ILE A 24 4.47 6.41 -5.96
C ILE A 24 5.40 5.19 -6.02
N THR A 25 5.07 4.19 -6.85
CA THR A 25 5.88 2.97 -7.00
C THR A 25 7.26 3.27 -7.59
N THR A 26 7.37 4.23 -8.51
CA THR A 26 8.68 4.66 -9.05
C THR A 26 9.57 5.25 -7.97
N VAL A 27 9.03 6.12 -7.11
CA VAL A 27 9.79 6.72 -6.00
C VAL A 27 10.21 5.66 -4.98
N LEU A 28 9.31 4.73 -4.64
CA LEU A 28 9.60 3.63 -3.70
C LEU A 28 10.66 2.68 -4.26
N ALA A 29 10.57 2.31 -5.54
CA ALA A 29 11.57 1.48 -6.21
C ALA A 29 12.95 2.16 -6.24
N ALA A 30 13.00 3.47 -6.55
CA ALA A 30 14.24 4.25 -6.50
C ALA A 30 14.86 4.31 -5.09
N ALA A 31 14.04 4.17 -4.05
CA ALA A 31 14.46 4.07 -2.65
C ALA A 31 14.78 2.62 -2.20
N GLY A 32 14.71 1.63 -3.10
CA GLY A 32 15.06 0.23 -2.83
C GLY A 32 13.95 -0.62 -2.23
N TRP A 33 12.68 -0.21 -2.43
CA TRP A 33 11.51 -0.97 -1.97
C TRP A 33 10.88 -1.81 -3.09
N ASP A 34 10.69 -3.09 -2.81
CA ASP A 34 9.79 -3.99 -3.53
C ASP A 34 8.37 -3.76 -2.99
N THR A 35 7.51 -3.13 -3.78
CA THR A 35 6.20 -2.62 -3.30
C THR A 35 5.04 -3.36 -3.95
N ASP A 36 4.27 -4.06 -3.13
CA ASP A 36 2.98 -4.64 -3.53
C ASP A 36 1.84 -3.64 -3.32
N ILE A 37 0.80 -3.73 -4.14
CA ILE A 37 -0.39 -2.86 -4.06
C ILE A 37 -1.60 -3.71 -3.65
N ALA A 38 -2.25 -3.31 -2.56
CA ALA A 38 -3.47 -3.95 -2.05
C ALA A 38 -4.65 -2.97 -2.16
N ILE A 39 -5.73 -3.40 -2.80
CA ILE A 39 -6.90 -2.54 -3.04
C ILE A 39 -7.96 -2.83 -1.99
N LYS A 40 -8.40 -1.79 -1.28
CA LYS A 40 -9.52 -1.86 -0.35
C LYS A 40 -10.85 -2.02 -1.09
N GLU A 41 -11.66 -2.98 -0.65
CA GLU A 41 -12.97 -3.29 -1.25
C GLU A 41 -14.17 -2.89 -0.38
N TYR A 42 -14.04 -2.93 0.96
CA TYR A 42 -15.13 -2.62 1.90
C TYR A 42 -14.64 -1.93 3.17
N GLY A 43 -15.57 -1.47 4.02
CA GLY A 43 -15.26 -0.87 5.32
C GLY A 43 -14.62 -1.90 6.27
N GLY A 44 -13.50 -1.55 6.91
CA GLY A 44 -12.73 -2.48 7.74
C GLY A 44 -11.64 -3.26 7.01
N HIS A 45 -11.75 -3.46 5.69
CA HIS A 45 -10.79 -4.25 4.89
C HIS A 45 -9.34 -3.72 4.99
N THR A 46 -9.14 -2.42 5.21
CA THR A 46 -7.78 -1.87 5.42
C THR A 46 -7.05 -2.54 6.60
N MET A 47 -7.74 -2.82 7.70
CA MET A 47 -7.14 -3.48 8.87
C MET A 47 -6.80 -4.94 8.57
N GLU A 48 -7.63 -5.63 7.80
CA GLU A 48 -7.37 -7.01 7.37
C GLU A 48 -6.12 -7.06 6.48
N LEU A 49 -6.03 -6.18 5.48
CA LEU A 49 -4.85 -6.07 4.61
C LEU A 49 -3.56 -5.70 5.38
N ALA A 50 -3.67 -4.84 6.39
CA ALA A 50 -2.53 -4.48 7.24
C ALA A 50 -2.06 -5.68 8.09
N ASN A 51 -3.00 -6.45 8.65
CA ASN A 51 -2.67 -7.68 9.38
C ASN A 51 -2.02 -8.72 8.46
N GLU A 52 -2.55 -8.94 7.26
CA GLU A 52 -1.94 -9.84 6.28
C GLU A 52 -0.51 -9.39 5.90
N ALA A 53 -0.28 -8.09 5.76
CA ALA A 53 1.05 -7.57 5.48
C ALA A 53 2.02 -7.80 6.67
N ALA A 54 1.53 -7.69 7.90
CA ALA A 54 2.32 -8.04 9.09
C ALA A 54 2.68 -9.53 9.10
N GLU A 55 1.71 -10.43 8.82
CA GLU A 55 1.92 -11.87 8.74
C GLU A 55 2.90 -12.27 7.61
N LYS A 56 2.84 -11.56 6.48
CA LYS A 56 3.75 -11.73 5.34
C LYS A 56 5.13 -11.06 5.55
N ASN A 57 5.40 -10.50 6.73
CA ASN A 57 6.66 -9.86 7.12
C ASN A 57 7.07 -8.68 6.22
N TYR A 58 6.10 -7.87 5.76
CA TYR A 58 6.41 -6.58 5.15
C TYR A 58 7.06 -5.66 6.19
N GLU A 59 8.08 -4.93 5.77
CA GLU A 59 8.81 -3.99 6.62
C GLU A 59 8.11 -2.62 6.72
N LEU A 60 7.22 -2.33 5.77
CA LEU A 60 6.48 -1.08 5.68
C LEU A 60 5.07 -1.34 5.15
N VAL A 61 4.06 -0.78 5.84
CA VAL A 61 2.67 -0.73 5.38
C VAL A 61 2.30 0.74 5.17
N ILE A 62 1.81 1.08 3.98
CA ILE A 62 1.49 2.45 3.57
C ILE A 62 -0.02 2.53 3.32
N GLY A 63 -0.73 3.30 4.14
CA GLY A 63 -2.13 3.63 3.89
C GLY A 63 -2.24 4.79 2.91
N PHE A 64 -2.86 4.57 1.74
CA PHE A 64 -3.12 5.61 0.75
C PHE A 64 -4.62 5.86 0.58
N GLY A 65 -5.11 6.82 1.36
CA GLY A 65 -6.50 7.25 1.39
C GLY A 65 -6.71 8.37 2.41
N GLY A 66 -7.97 8.66 2.74
CA GLY A 66 -8.30 9.59 3.84
C GLY A 66 -8.33 8.90 5.20
N ASP A 67 -8.91 9.55 6.20
CA ASP A 67 -8.90 9.10 7.60
C ASP A 67 -9.46 7.70 7.82
N GLY A 68 -10.42 7.24 7.01
CA GLY A 68 -10.92 5.85 7.10
C GLY A 68 -9.97 4.78 6.54
N THR A 69 -8.75 5.17 6.16
CA THR A 69 -7.66 4.31 5.69
C THR A 69 -6.44 4.33 6.65
N LEU A 70 -6.33 5.31 7.55
CA LEU A 70 -5.26 5.41 8.56
C LEU A 70 -5.81 5.17 9.96
#